data_AF-A0A1F5B3V3-F1
#
_entry.id   AF-A0A1F5B3V3-F1
#
_cell.length_a   1.000
_cell.length_b   1.000
_cell.length_c   1.000
_cell.angle_alpha   90.00
_cell.angle_beta   90.00
_cell.angle_gamma   90.00
#
_symmetry.space_group_name_H-M   'P 1'
#
loop_
_entity.id
_entity.type
_entity.pdbx_description
1 polymer ?
#
loop_
_entity_poly.entity_id
_entity_poly.type
_entity_poly.pdbx_seq_one_letter_code
_entity_poly.pdbx_strand_id
1 'polypeptide(L)'
;MINNPEAGKKPRTKPSVDEPKEHLVLVNSFYTNSVLLRGFVDYLSDHFHVHFIDLPGFSLDSPPLEEVSLESFCRYAEDRIEALGLEQYILTGISFGYTVVSRLRRDPRCKGVVAIFPFLGKKSLSLNTPCGLSAAT
;
A
#
# COMPACT_ATOMS: atom_id res chain seq x y z
N MET A 1 1.75 30.56 33.88
CA MET A 1 2.19 29.18 34.17
C MET A 1 1.41 28.23 33.28
N ILE A 2 2.14 27.45 32.44
CA ILE A 2 1.89 26.03 32.11
C ILE A 2 0.64 25.75 31.21
N ASN A 3 0.70 25.10 30.03
CA ASN A 3 1.33 23.81 29.73
C ASN A 3 1.64 23.62 28.23
N ASN A 4 2.84 23.10 27.91
CA ASN A 4 3.25 22.64 26.59
C ASN A 4 3.10 21.10 26.52
N PRO A 5 2.30 20.50 25.64
CA PRO A 5 2.06 19.06 25.61
C PRO A 5 3.10 18.34 24.72
N GLU A 6 4.38 18.47 25.05
CA GLU A 6 5.47 17.72 24.39
C GLU A 6 6.17 16.72 25.34
N ALA A 7 5.52 16.34 26.43
CA ALA A 7 6.02 15.30 27.32
C ALA A 7 5.44 13.93 26.91
N GLY A 8 6.19 13.13 26.15
CA GLY A 8 5.88 11.69 26.03
C GLY A 8 6.28 10.94 24.76
N LYS A 9 6.93 11.55 23.75
CA LYS A 9 7.47 10.76 22.64
C LYS A 9 8.73 10.03 23.13
N LYS A 10 8.60 8.73 23.44
CA LYS A 10 9.76 7.82 23.50
C LYS A 10 10.64 8.07 22.27
N PRO A 11 11.97 8.13 22.40
CA PRO A 11 12.87 8.18 21.25
C PRO A 11 12.48 7.02 20.33
N ARG A 12 12.15 7.32 19.06
CA ARG A 12 11.97 6.28 18.05
C ARG A 12 13.29 5.53 17.99
N THR A 13 13.30 4.29 18.49
CA THR A 13 14.42 3.37 18.31
C THR A 13 14.60 3.19 16.81
N LYS A 14 15.64 3.82 16.27
CA LYS A 14 16.07 3.54 14.90
C LYS A 14 16.37 2.05 14.82
N PRO A 15 15.95 1.36 13.73
CA PRO A 15 16.41 0.00 13.49
C PRO A 15 17.93 -0.05 13.60
N SER A 16 18.45 -1.13 14.19
CA SER A 16 19.89 -1.37 14.29
C SER A 16 20.53 -1.24 12.91
N VAL A 17 21.71 -0.60 12.86
CA VAL A 17 22.38 -0.20 11.61
C VAL A 17 22.75 -1.39 10.70
N ASP A 18 22.65 -2.63 11.20
CA ASP A 18 23.25 -3.82 10.57
C ASP A 18 22.26 -4.88 10.05
N GLU A 19 20.94 -4.70 10.17
CA GLU A 19 19.99 -5.63 9.51
C GLU A 19 19.62 -5.12 8.09
N PRO A 20 19.73 -5.97 7.04
CA PRO A 20 19.32 -5.58 5.70
C PRO A 20 17.82 -5.29 5.66
N LYS A 21 17.46 -4.11 5.15
CA LYS A 21 16.05 -3.69 5.02
C LYS A 21 15.35 -4.54 3.97
N GLU A 22 14.08 -4.87 4.20
CA GLU A 22 13.27 -5.57 3.20
C GLU A 22 12.84 -4.62 2.07
N HIS A 23 12.62 -5.17 0.88
CA HIS A 23 12.04 -4.43 -0.23
C HIS A 23 10.53 -4.26 -0.04
N LEU A 24 10.06 -3.02 -0.14
CA LEU A 24 8.64 -2.68 -0.09
C LEU A 24 8.22 -2.07 -1.42
N VAL A 25 7.38 -2.76 -2.17
CA VAL A 25 6.74 -2.19 -3.36
C VAL A 25 5.45 -1.50 -2.93
N LEU A 26 5.34 -0.20 -3.20
CA LEU A 26 4.21 0.63 -2.79
C LEU A 26 3.47 1.20 -4.00
N VAL A 27 2.19 0.83 -4.15
CA VAL A 27 1.32 1.32 -5.24
C VAL A 27 0.40 2.43 -4.71
N ASN A 28 0.38 3.56 -5.41
CA ASN A 28 -0.37 4.77 -5.03
C ASN A 28 -1.91 4.58 -4.99
N SER A 29 -2.58 5.52 -4.33
CA SER A 29 -4.04 5.66 -4.35
C SER A 29 -4.51 6.44 -5.58
N PHE A 30 -5.80 6.34 -5.89
CA PHE A 30 -6.48 7.15 -6.88
C PHE A 30 -6.26 8.65 -6.60
N TYR A 31 -5.95 9.43 -7.64
CA TYR A 31 -5.62 10.87 -7.55
C TYR A 31 -4.41 11.23 -6.66
N THR A 32 -3.55 10.26 -6.31
CA THR A 32 -2.28 10.52 -5.61
C THR A 32 -1.10 10.08 -6.46
N ASN A 33 0.11 10.48 -6.09
CA ASN A 33 1.35 10.05 -6.74
C ASN A 33 2.53 10.17 -5.77
N SER A 34 3.71 9.78 -6.23
CA SER A 34 4.98 9.87 -5.50
C SER A 34 5.30 11.26 -4.98
N VAL A 35 4.95 12.33 -5.71
CA VAL A 35 5.16 13.72 -5.30
C VAL A 35 4.29 14.07 -4.09
N LEU A 36 3.00 13.78 -4.17
CA LEU A 36 2.05 14.06 -3.09
C LEU A 36 2.32 13.22 -1.84
N LEU A 37 2.77 11.98 -2.02
CA LEU A 37 3.03 11.03 -0.94
C LEU A 37 4.49 11.01 -0.48
N ARG A 38 5.32 11.95 -0.93
CA ARG A 38 6.77 11.96 -0.65
C ARG A 38 7.09 11.82 0.83
N GLY A 39 6.44 12.58 1.72
CA GLY A 39 6.70 12.48 3.16
C GLY A 39 6.36 11.12 3.75
N PHE A 40 5.39 10.40 3.17
CA PHE A 40 5.07 9.03 3.58
C PHE A 40 6.10 8.03 3.05
N VAL A 41 6.56 8.20 1.81
CA VAL A 41 7.66 7.41 1.23
C VAL A 41 8.95 7.59 2.03
N ASP A 42 9.29 8.82 2.39
CA ASP A 42 10.47 9.16 3.20
C ASP A 42 10.39 8.45 4.57
N TYR A 43 9.23 8.50 5.23
CA TYR A 43 9.01 7.78 6.49
C TYR A 43 9.19 6.26 6.35
N LEU A 44 8.64 5.65 5.29
CA LEU A 44 8.79 4.21 5.07
C LEU A 44 10.24 3.84 4.72
N SER A 45 10.98 4.73 4.07
CA SER A 45 12.38 4.52 3.68
C SER A 45 13.33 4.41 4.88
N ASP A 46 12.93 4.91 6.05
CA ASP A 46 13.65 4.68 7.31
C ASP A 46 13.65 3.18 7.71
N HIS A 47 12.67 2.42 7.24
CA HIS A 47 12.42 1.02 7.63
C HIS A 47 12.59 0.01 6.48
N PHE A 48 12.36 0.42 5.23
CA PHE A 48 12.35 -0.45 4.05
C PHE A 48 13.19 0.12 2.90
N HIS A 49 13.54 -0.72 1.94
CA HIS A 49 13.92 -0.27 0.59
C HIS A 49 12.65 -0.06 -0.23
N VAL A 50 12.14 1.18 -0.27
CA VAL A 50 10.85 1.51 -0.88
C VAL A 50 10.98 1.70 -2.39
N HIS A 51 10.17 0.94 -3.13
CA HIS A 51 9.97 1.06 -4.57
C HIS A 51 8.56 1.58 -4.81
N PHE A 52 8.44 2.84 -5.22
CA PHE A 52 7.13 3.45 -5.43
C PHE A 52 6.67 3.29 -6.87
N ILE A 53 5.45 2.81 -7.08
CA ILE A 53 4.82 2.68 -8.39
C ILE A 53 3.72 3.72 -8.51
N ASP A 54 3.96 4.73 -9.35
CA ASP A 54 2.93 5.64 -9.83
C ASP A 54 2.10 4.95 -10.92
N LEU A 55 0.83 4.67 -10.60
CA LEU A 55 -0.14 4.20 -11.57
C LEU A 55 -0.35 5.26 -12.68
N PRO A 56 -0.62 4.82 -13.92
CA PRO A 56 -0.82 5.68 -15.07
C PRO A 56 -1.90 6.76 -14.88
N GLY A 57 -1.62 7.96 -15.38
CA GLY A 57 -2.55 9.08 -15.39
C GLY A 57 -2.57 9.92 -14.11
N PHE A 58 -1.74 9.60 -13.11
CA PHE A 58 -1.67 10.34 -11.85
C PHE A 58 -0.37 11.14 -11.66
N SER A 59 0.63 10.97 -12.52
CA SER A 59 1.86 11.77 -12.54
C SER A 59 2.28 12.07 -13.98
N LEU A 60 3.12 13.09 -14.19
CA LEU A 60 3.63 13.42 -15.52
C LEU A 60 4.54 12.32 -16.08
N ASP A 61 5.25 11.61 -15.20
CA ASP A 61 6.17 10.53 -15.54
C ASP A 61 5.48 9.18 -15.77
N SER A 62 4.17 9.11 -15.50
CA SER A 62 3.32 7.94 -15.69
C SER A 62 2.09 8.36 -16.51
N PRO A 63 2.22 8.48 -17.84
CA PRO A 63 1.14 8.96 -18.71
C PRO A 63 -0.10 8.06 -18.60
N PRO A 64 -1.31 8.58 -18.91
CA PRO A 64 -2.54 7.80 -18.82
C PRO A 64 -2.51 6.56 -19.73
N LEU A 65 -3.19 5.51 -19.30
CA LEU A 65 -3.42 4.31 -20.12
C LEU A 65 -4.27 4.67 -21.34
N GLU A 66 -3.95 4.04 -22.47
CA GLU A 66 -4.74 4.13 -23.69
C GLU A 66 -6.16 3.57 -23.47
N GLU A 67 -6.26 2.43 -22.76
CA GLU A 67 -7.53 1.88 -22.28
C GLU A 67 -7.57 1.87 -20.76
N VAL A 68 -8.44 2.71 -20.19
CA VAL A 68 -8.65 2.81 -18.74
C VAL A 68 -9.54 1.67 -18.26
N SER A 69 -8.91 0.60 -17.78
CA SER A 69 -9.58 -0.51 -17.12
C SER A 69 -8.77 -0.98 -15.91
N LEU A 70 -9.44 -1.66 -14.96
CA LEU A 70 -8.75 -2.23 -13.81
C LEU A 70 -7.69 -3.26 -14.23
N GLU A 71 -7.96 -4.00 -15.30
CA GLU A 71 -7.02 -4.97 -15.87
C GLU A 71 -5.77 -4.28 -16.43
N SER A 72 -5.93 -3.16 -17.13
CA SER A 72 -4.80 -2.37 -17.61
C SER A 72 -3.93 -1.83 -16.48
N PHE A 73 -4.53 -1.40 -15.35
CA PHE A 73 -3.78 -1.03 -14.16
C PHE A 73 -3.03 -2.21 -13.53
N CYS A 74 -3.65 -3.40 -13.50
CA CYS A 74 -3.00 -4.61 -12.98
C CYS A 74 -1.80 -5.00 -13.83
N ARG A 75 -1.96 -5.05 -15.16
CA ARG A 75 -0.86 -5.35 -16.10
C ARG A 75 0.30 -4.38 -15.93
N TYR A 76 0.00 -3.07 -15.88
CA TYR A 76 1.02 -2.06 -15.64
C TYR A 76 1.77 -2.29 -14.31
N ALA A 77 1.05 -2.57 -13.22
CA ALA A 77 1.69 -2.82 -11.94
C ALA A 77 2.56 -4.10 -11.95
N GLU A 78 2.10 -5.18 -12.59
CA GLU A 78 2.88 -6.42 -12.78
C GLU A 78 4.17 -6.15 -13.57
N ASP A 79 4.08 -5.45 -14.70
CA ASP A 79 5.24 -5.11 -15.53
C ASP A 79 6.27 -4.28 -14.75
N ARG A 80 5.80 -3.32 -13.92
CA ARG A 80 6.67 -2.51 -13.08
C ARG A 80 7.31 -3.30 -11.96
N ILE A 81 6.59 -4.24 -11.34
CA ILE A 81 7.15 -5.14 -10.32
C ILE A 81 8.23 -6.04 -10.93
N GLU A 82 7.95 -6.62 -12.10
CA GLU A 82 8.91 -7.50 -12.78
C GLU A 82 10.19 -6.76 -13.16
N ALA A 83 10.06 -5.52 -13.66
CA ALA A 83 11.20 -4.68 -14.01
C ALA A 83 12.12 -4.33 -12.82
N LEU A 84 11.65 -4.46 -11.58
CA LEU A 84 12.48 -4.24 -10.39
C LEU A 84 13.46 -5.40 -10.14
N GLY A 85 13.20 -6.60 -10.69
CA GLY A 85 14.09 -7.75 -10.55
C GLY A 85 14.33 -8.21 -9.11
N LEU A 86 13.36 -8.04 -8.22
CA LEU A 86 13.50 -8.33 -6.79
C LEU A 86 13.37 -9.83 -6.53
N GLU A 87 14.29 -10.41 -5.75
CA GLU A 87 14.20 -11.83 -5.34
C GLU A 87 13.11 -12.07 -4.30
N GLN A 88 12.90 -11.11 -3.39
CA GLN A 88 11.84 -11.11 -2.40
C GLN A 88 11.35 -9.69 -2.12
N TYR A 89 10.04 -9.53 -1.92
CA TYR A 89 9.45 -8.22 -1.60
C TYR A 89 8.16 -8.34 -0.81
N ILE A 90 7.79 -7.25 -0.13
CA ILE A 90 6.46 -7.02 0.42
C ILE A 90 5.69 -6.13 -0.54
N LEU A 91 4.47 -6.52 -0.90
CA LEU A 91 3.62 -5.76 -1.79
C LEU A 91 2.62 -4.92 -1.00
N THR A 92 2.53 -3.63 -1.28
CA THR A 92 1.66 -2.71 -0.56
C THR A 92 0.82 -1.89 -1.52
N GLY A 93 -0.46 -1.73 -1.20
CA GLY A 93 -1.36 -0.85 -1.95
C GLY A 93 -2.13 0.09 -1.03
N ILE A 94 -2.27 1.34 -1.45
CA ILE A 94 -3.06 2.36 -0.74
C ILE A 94 -4.42 2.51 -1.42
N SER A 95 -5.52 2.26 -0.71
CA SER A 95 -6.89 2.45 -1.22
C SER A 95 -7.14 1.78 -2.58
N PHE A 96 -7.20 2.54 -3.67
CA PHE A 96 -7.31 2.00 -5.04
C PHE A 96 -6.08 1.17 -5.44
N GLY A 97 -4.87 1.55 -5.00
CA GLY A 97 -3.66 0.75 -5.19
C GLY A 97 -3.80 -0.64 -4.59
N TYR A 98 -4.51 -0.79 -3.44
CA TYR A 98 -4.84 -2.11 -2.90
C TYR A 98 -5.78 -2.91 -3.81
N THR A 99 -6.76 -2.24 -4.43
CA THR A 99 -7.67 -2.88 -5.40
C THR A 99 -6.88 -3.45 -6.59
N VAL A 100 -5.83 -2.76 -7.04
CA VAL A 100 -4.92 -3.25 -8.07
C VAL A 100 -4.08 -4.42 -7.56
N VAL A 101 -3.31 -4.24 -6.47
CA VAL A 101 -2.36 -5.25 -6.03
C VAL A 101 -3.00 -6.56 -5.55
N SER A 102 -4.23 -6.49 -5.02
CA SER A 102 -4.98 -7.68 -4.57
C SER A 102 -5.48 -8.57 -5.71
N ARG A 103 -5.40 -8.12 -6.96
CA ARG A 103 -5.84 -8.85 -8.15
C ARG A 103 -4.67 -9.41 -8.97
N LEU A 104 -3.44 -9.06 -8.61
CA LEU A 104 -2.28 -9.58 -9.32
C LEU A 104 -2.15 -11.08 -9.11
N ARG A 105 -1.46 -11.73 -10.04
CA ARG A 105 -1.13 -13.14 -9.91
C ARG A 105 -0.28 -13.34 -8.65
N ARG A 106 -0.46 -14.50 -8.00
CA ARG A 106 0.37 -14.86 -6.85
C ARG A 106 1.80 -15.06 -7.32
N ASP A 107 2.70 -14.26 -6.77
CA ASP A 107 4.14 -14.34 -7.01
C ASP A 107 4.81 -15.01 -5.80
N PRO A 108 5.56 -16.12 -5.97
CA PRO A 108 6.30 -16.75 -4.88
C PRO A 108 7.37 -15.85 -4.24
N ARG A 109 7.83 -14.81 -4.94
CA ARG A 109 8.77 -13.80 -4.42
C ARG A 109 8.08 -12.83 -3.44
N CYS A 110 6.76 -12.68 -3.53
CA CYS A 110 5.98 -11.80 -2.66
C CYS A 110 5.78 -12.46 -1.30
N LYS A 111 6.47 -11.95 -0.27
CA LYS A 111 6.41 -12.47 1.11
C LYS A 111 5.08 -12.19 1.82
N GLY A 112 4.38 -11.15 1.37
CA GLY A 112 3.10 -10.74 1.96
C GLY A 112 2.54 -9.50 1.31
N VAL A 113 1.25 -9.25 1.55
CA VAL A 113 0.54 -8.07 1.07
C VAL A 113 0.11 -7.21 2.25
N VAL A 114 0.44 -5.92 2.23
CA VAL A 114 0.00 -4.92 3.21
C VAL A 114 -1.06 -4.03 2.58
N ALA A 115 -2.21 -3.94 3.24
CA ALA A 115 -3.33 -3.13 2.81
C ALA A 115 -3.38 -1.83 3.62
N ILE A 116 -3.29 -0.67 2.96
CA ILE A 116 -3.37 0.65 3.61
C ILE A 116 -4.67 1.34 3.20
N PHE A 117 -5.55 1.60 4.17
CA PHE A 117 -6.90 2.16 3.95
C PHE A 117 -7.60 1.53 2.73
N PRO A 118 -7.71 0.19 2.67
CA PRO A 118 -8.04 -0.50 1.43
C PRO A 118 -9.45 -0.16 0.93
N PHE A 119 -9.58 0.01 -0.39
CA PHE A 119 -10.90 0.01 -1.02
C PHE A 119 -11.38 -1.44 -1.17
N LEU A 120 -12.31 -1.84 -0.31
CA LEU A 120 -12.79 -3.23 -0.25
C LEU A 120 -14.08 -3.45 -1.04
N GLY A 121 -14.74 -2.39 -1.54
CA GLY A 121 -16.01 -2.49 -2.25
C GLY A 121 -17.17 -3.00 -1.39
N LYS A 122 -18.40 -2.97 -1.93
CA LYS A 122 -19.62 -3.27 -1.15
C LYS A 122 -19.69 -4.71 -0.61
N LYS A 123 -19.18 -5.70 -1.34
CA LYS A 123 -19.24 -7.11 -0.94
C LYS A 123 -18.40 -7.42 0.30
N SER A 124 -17.33 -6.66 0.53
CA SER A 124 -16.44 -6.85 1.67
C SER A 124 -16.93 -6.20 2.98
N LEU A 125 -18.02 -5.42 2.92
CA LEU A 125 -18.70 -4.86 4.09
C LEU A 125 -19.84 -5.74 4.60
N SER A 126 -19.91 -7.01 4.15
CA SER A 126 -20.88 -7.98 4.66
C SER A 126 -20.49 -8.38 6.09
N LEU A 127 -20.67 -7.46 7.03
CA LEU A 127 -20.61 -7.72 8.46
C LEU A 127 -21.91 -8.46 8.80
N ASN A 128 -21.87 -9.79 8.77
CA ASN A 128 -22.90 -10.57 9.43
C ASN A 128 -22.77 -10.31 10.94
N THR A 129 -23.50 -9.33 11.47
CA THR A 129 -23.84 -9.32 12.88
C THR A 129 -24.84 -10.45 13.12
N PRO A 130 -24.51 -11.52 13.88
CA PRO A 130 -25.56 -12.32 14.47
C PRO A 130 -26.24 -11.43 15.50
N CYS A 131 -27.34 -10.79 15.11
CA CYS A 131 -28.19 -10.07 16.04
C CYS A 131 -29.44 -10.92 16.29
N GLY A 132 -29.58 -11.35 17.54
CA GLY A 132 -30.89 -11.61 18.11
C GLY A 132 -31.19 -13.07 18.40
N LEU A 133 -31.15 -13.37 19.69
CA LEU A 133 -31.81 -14.51 20.34
C LEU A 133 -33.17 -14.82 19.72
N SER A 134 -33.44 -16.12 19.56
CA SER A 134 -34.78 -16.68 19.55
C SER A 134 -35.57 -16.11 20.73
N ALA A 135 -36.57 -15.27 20.46
CA ALA A 135 -37.62 -15.02 21.44
C ALA A 135 -38.41 -16.32 21.59
N ALA A 136 -38.27 -16.93 22.77
CA ALA A 136 -39.16 -17.99 23.20
C ALA A 136 -40.57 -17.40 23.40
N THR A 137 -41.55 -17.97 22.71
CA THR A 137 -42.95 -18.09 23.13
C THR A 137 -43.53 -19.34 22.49
#